data_AF-A0A1I4ECV4-F1
#
_entry.id   AF-A0A1I4ECV4-F1
#
_cell.length_a   1.000
_cell.length_b   1.000
_cell.length_c   1.000
_cell.angle_alpha   90.00
_cell.angle_beta   90.00
_cell.angle_gamma   90.00
#
_symmetry.space_group_name_H-M   'P 1'
#
loop_
_entity.id
_entity.type
_entity.pdbx_description
1 polymer ?
#
loop_
_entity_poly.entity_id
_entity_poly.type
_entity_poly.pdbx_seq_one_letter_code
_entity_poly.pdbx_strand_id
1 'polypeptide(L)'
;MGIYLNPGSYAFSEAINSDIYIDKTEMISFLNSVVRTKQKYVCVSRPRRFGKSMAADMLCAYYGKNAESRELFEGCKISKETNENEPWDRYLGKYDVIRLVMTDFFKRGNSVEACIKRMSKLVLRELIKEYPDVDYFDKEDLIQSMQDCYAENNTQFVIIIDEWDAIFREYKEDKEGQKLYLDFLRDWLKDKEYAALAYMTGILPIKKYGKHSALNMFDEYSIIQPMQLAPYTGFTREEVYGLCKSYGRKFEDYNEWYDGYRVSGIVPPDPNHEILEETGKSPEAEKYRLYSPLSVVKAIRSGVISNYWNDTETYEALRQYIDWNFDGLKEDVAILMDGGRIKVDVTTYQNDMTTFNTKDDILTMLIHLGYLGYDKETGEVFIPNKEVLQVFKASTGSREWVVTFRALENSRKLLEATWNCDEKKVAELIEAAHDKAGNRTYNSEEALSYSIRLAYYSAQEYYTVIPELDTGKGYADLVYIPKVPDKPAILIELKYNKDAVTAITQIHERNYPERLEHYKDNLILVGINYDRTIKNESPEFKHHSCVIEKA
;
A
#
# COMPACT_ATOMS: atom_id res chain seq x y z
N MET A 1 11.75 31.33 15.56
CA MET A 1 12.87 30.55 15.01
C MET A 1 12.57 29.10 15.33
N GLY A 2 12.72 28.18 14.37
CA GLY A 2 12.63 26.75 14.69
C GLY A 2 13.78 26.32 15.61
N ILE A 3 13.61 25.21 16.31
CA ILE A 3 14.66 24.55 17.11
C ILE A 3 14.99 23.24 16.38
N TYR A 4 16.21 23.08 15.89
CA TYR A 4 16.62 21.95 15.05
C TYR A 4 17.63 21.03 15.74
N LEU A 5 18.49 21.57 16.60
CA LEU A 5 19.41 20.84 17.47
C LEU A 5 18.85 20.81 18.90
N ASN A 6 18.76 19.61 19.48
CA ASN A 6 18.26 19.34 20.82
C ASN A 6 16.89 19.98 21.09
N PRO A 7 15.82 19.59 20.36
CA PRO A 7 14.48 20.18 20.50
C PRO A 7 13.83 19.94 21.88
N GLY A 8 14.44 19.13 22.74
CA GLY A 8 13.95 18.81 24.09
C GLY A 8 12.80 17.81 24.10
N SER A 9 12.11 17.71 25.24
CA SER A 9 11.06 16.72 25.51
C SER A 9 9.63 17.28 25.46
N TYR A 10 9.46 18.58 25.22
CA TYR A 10 8.16 19.26 25.33
C TYR A 10 7.09 18.65 24.42
N ALA A 11 7.38 18.44 23.13
CA ALA A 11 6.41 17.88 22.18
C ALA A 11 5.94 16.46 22.58
N PHE A 12 6.84 15.63 23.11
CA PHE A 12 6.46 14.30 23.60
C PHE A 12 5.67 14.37 24.91
N SER A 13 6.01 15.31 25.80
CA SER A 13 5.24 15.58 27.02
C SER A 13 3.80 16.01 26.68
N GLU A 14 3.59 16.86 25.66
CA GLU A 14 2.25 17.20 25.17
C GLU A 14 1.48 15.96 24.67
N ALA A 15 2.17 15.03 23.99
CA ALA A 15 1.56 13.79 23.52
C ALA A 15 1.14 12.88 24.68
N ILE A 16 1.97 12.73 25.72
CA ILE A 16 1.63 11.95 26.93
C ILE A 16 0.46 12.58 27.69
N ASN A 17 0.45 13.91 27.79
CA ASN A 17 -0.59 14.66 28.51
C ASN A 17 -1.91 14.83 27.72
N SER A 18 -1.97 14.33 26.49
CA SER A 18 -3.18 14.36 25.68
C SER A 18 -4.26 13.41 26.21
N ASP A 19 -5.54 13.73 25.98
CA ASP A 19 -6.67 12.90 26.44
C ASP A 19 -6.49 11.41 26.13
N ILE A 20 -5.97 11.10 24.93
CA ILE A 20 -5.68 9.74 24.50
C ILE A 20 -4.20 9.66 24.11
N TYR A 21 -3.46 8.88 24.89
CA TYR A 21 -2.10 8.45 24.59
C TYR A 21 -2.05 6.91 24.61
N ILE A 22 -1.49 6.32 23.55
CA ILE A 22 -1.19 4.90 23.48
C ILE A 22 0.33 4.73 23.50
N ASP A 23 0.80 4.01 24.50
CA ASP A 23 2.22 3.80 24.73
C ASP A 23 2.83 2.86 23.68
N LYS A 24 3.76 3.42 22.89
CA LYS A 24 4.55 2.77 21.84
C LYS A 24 6.06 2.82 22.13
N THR A 25 6.44 3.06 23.38
CA THR A 25 7.84 3.28 23.78
C THR A 25 8.75 2.07 23.55
N GLU A 26 8.20 0.85 23.48
CA GLU A 26 8.95 -0.37 23.15
C GLU A 26 9.61 -0.32 21.75
N MET A 27 9.15 0.56 20.86
CA MET A 27 9.84 0.88 19.61
C MET A 27 11.28 1.33 19.85
N ILE A 28 11.55 2.03 20.96
CA ILE A 28 12.89 2.48 21.34
C ILE A 28 13.79 1.29 21.66
N SER A 29 13.27 0.20 22.24
CA SER A 29 14.07 -1.01 22.52
C SER A 29 14.68 -1.56 21.24
N PHE A 30 13.91 -1.62 20.15
CA PHE A 30 14.45 -1.98 18.84
C PHE A 30 15.50 -0.97 18.34
N LEU A 31 15.24 0.32 18.44
CA LEU A 31 16.20 1.32 17.97
C LEU A 31 17.50 1.28 18.77
N ASN A 32 17.42 1.08 20.08
CA ASN A 32 18.56 0.90 20.98
C ASN A 32 19.47 -0.27 20.54
N SER A 33 18.90 -1.35 20.01
CA SER A 33 19.70 -2.50 19.55
C SER A 33 20.50 -2.19 18.27
N VAL A 34 20.10 -1.17 17.49
CA VAL A 34 20.78 -0.77 16.27
C VAL A 34 21.63 0.51 16.42
N VAL A 35 21.50 1.26 17.51
CA VAL A 35 22.35 2.43 17.80
C VAL A 35 23.83 2.04 17.75
N ARG A 36 24.64 2.83 17.03
CA ARG A 36 26.09 2.61 16.83
C ARG A 36 26.46 1.27 16.17
N THR A 37 25.53 0.64 15.46
CA THR A 37 25.79 -0.55 14.63
C THR A 37 25.85 -0.21 13.15
N LYS A 38 26.02 -1.20 12.28
CA LYS A 38 25.88 -1.01 10.82
C LYS A 38 24.41 -0.82 10.39
N GLN A 39 23.45 -1.26 11.21
CA GLN A 39 22.00 -1.15 11.01
C GLN A 39 21.42 0.16 11.56
N LYS A 40 22.28 1.13 11.91
CA LYS A 40 21.89 2.41 12.53
C LYS A 40 21.08 3.36 11.63
N TYR A 41 20.71 2.95 10.43
CA TYR A 41 19.96 3.77 9.47
C TYR A 41 18.58 3.12 9.28
N VAL A 42 17.54 3.72 9.85
CA VAL A 42 16.19 3.16 9.92
C VAL A 42 15.21 4.07 9.19
N CYS A 43 14.51 3.55 8.18
CA CYS A 43 13.48 4.27 7.44
C CYS A 43 12.12 3.62 7.67
N VAL A 44 11.19 4.35 8.30
CA VAL A 44 9.83 3.87 8.58
C VAL A 44 8.81 4.60 7.72
N SER A 45 8.31 3.92 6.70
CA SER A 45 7.28 4.48 5.81
C SER A 45 5.89 3.96 6.17
N ARG A 46 4.99 4.88 6.51
CA ARG A 46 3.62 4.55 6.91
C ARG A 46 2.62 5.61 6.43
N PRO A 47 1.35 5.25 6.23
CA PRO A 47 0.33 6.17 5.74
C PRO A 47 0.22 7.45 6.58
N ARG A 48 -0.39 8.48 6.00
CA ARG A 48 -0.80 9.66 6.78
C ARG A 48 -1.67 9.21 7.95
N ARG A 49 -1.59 9.94 9.07
CA ARG A 49 -2.40 9.71 10.28
C ARG A 49 -2.02 8.50 11.14
N PHE A 50 -0.95 7.78 10.80
CA PHE A 50 -0.39 6.65 11.54
C PHE A 50 0.69 7.04 12.57
N GLY A 51 0.59 8.22 13.19
CA GLY A 51 1.43 8.57 14.35
C GLY A 51 2.92 8.83 14.07
N LYS A 52 3.29 9.20 12.84
CA LYS A 52 4.68 9.52 12.41
C LYS A 52 5.38 10.51 13.33
N SER A 53 4.81 11.71 13.46
CA SER A 53 5.42 12.80 14.22
C SER A 53 5.53 12.47 15.71
N MET A 54 4.50 11.83 16.31
CA MET A 54 4.57 11.38 17.70
C MET A 54 5.77 10.46 17.95
N ALA A 55 6.03 9.50 17.05
CA ALA A 55 7.21 8.65 17.21
C ALA A 55 8.50 9.46 17.13
N ALA A 56 8.61 10.40 16.20
CA ALA A 56 9.80 11.25 16.11
C ALA A 56 9.99 12.13 17.36
N ASP A 57 8.91 12.70 17.90
CA ASP A 57 8.95 13.50 19.14
C ASP A 57 9.37 12.65 20.35
N MET A 58 8.87 11.42 20.42
CA MET A 58 9.28 10.42 21.41
C MET A 58 10.77 10.11 21.32
N LEU A 59 11.31 9.91 20.11
CA LEU A 59 12.74 9.65 19.92
C LEU A 59 13.60 10.87 20.26
N CYS A 60 13.13 12.09 19.96
CA CYS A 60 13.78 13.32 20.39
C CYS A 60 13.87 13.40 21.92
N ALA A 61 12.77 13.13 22.62
CA ALA A 61 12.74 13.16 24.08
C ALA A 61 13.62 12.07 24.71
N TYR A 62 13.71 10.89 24.10
CA TYR A 62 14.50 9.79 24.61
C TYR A 62 16.01 9.98 24.40
N TYR A 63 16.47 10.25 23.17
CA TYR A 63 17.92 10.32 22.89
C TYR A 63 18.55 11.66 23.25
N GLY A 64 17.76 12.75 23.28
CA GLY A 64 18.25 14.12 23.37
C GLY A 64 18.93 14.45 24.70
N LYS A 65 20.20 14.86 24.64
CA LYS A 65 20.91 15.40 25.80
C LYS A 65 20.18 16.62 26.36
N ASN A 66 20.29 16.82 27.67
CA ASN A 66 19.61 17.90 28.40
C ASN A 66 18.07 17.83 28.41
N ALA A 67 17.46 16.77 27.86
CA ALA A 67 16.06 16.48 28.10
C ALA A 67 15.96 15.84 29.50
N GLU A 68 15.38 16.56 30.47
CA GLU A 68 14.90 15.94 31.71
C GLU A 68 13.67 15.08 31.36
N SER A 69 13.91 13.89 30.80
CA SER A 69 12.88 13.05 30.19
C SER A 69 12.73 11.69 30.85
N ARG A 70 13.57 11.33 31.82
CA ARG A 70 13.48 10.05 32.53
C ARG A 70 12.07 9.80 33.08
N GLU A 71 11.48 10.79 33.75
CA GLU A 71 10.13 10.70 34.30
C GLU A 71 9.06 10.43 33.23
N LEU A 72 9.28 10.84 31.98
CA LEU A 72 8.37 10.57 30.86
C LEU A 72 8.38 9.11 30.44
N PHE A 73 9.41 8.33 30.78
CA PHE A 73 9.58 6.93 30.36
C PHE A 73 9.50 5.93 31.51
N GLU A 74 9.73 6.32 32.76
CA GLU A 74 9.71 5.41 33.91
C GLU A 74 8.37 4.66 34.09
N GLY A 75 7.25 5.29 33.74
CA GLY A 75 5.92 4.66 33.79
C GLY A 75 5.52 3.87 32.53
N CYS A 76 6.30 3.99 31.47
CA CYS A 76 5.97 3.47 30.14
C CYS A 76 6.26 1.97 29.99
N LYS A 77 5.91 1.39 28.85
CA LYS A 77 6.18 -0.01 28.53
C LYS A 77 7.67 -0.31 28.42
N ILE A 78 8.45 0.58 27.80
CA ILE A 78 9.91 0.39 27.63
C ILE A 78 10.63 0.15 28.97
N SER A 79 10.21 0.81 30.05
CA SER A 79 10.85 0.64 31.36
C SER A 79 10.54 -0.71 32.02
N LYS A 80 9.45 -1.36 31.60
CA LYS A 80 8.96 -2.64 32.14
C LYS A 80 9.59 -3.85 31.45
N GLU A 81 10.07 -3.69 30.21
CA GLU A 81 10.67 -4.76 29.41
C GLU A 81 12.21 -4.82 29.51
N THR A 82 12.80 -4.17 30.52
CA THR A 82 14.24 -4.01 30.59
C THR A 82 14.98 -5.32 30.88
N ASN A 83 16.06 -5.58 30.14
CA ASN A 83 17.02 -6.64 30.44
C ASN A 83 18.16 -6.08 31.30
N GLU A 84 18.66 -6.83 32.28
CA GLU A 84 19.81 -6.40 33.12
C GLU A 84 21.05 -6.05 32.28
N ASN A 85 21.26 -6.73 31.14
CA ASN A 85 22.38 -6.48 30.23
C ASN A 85 22.14 -5.32 29.24
N GLU A 86 20.88 -4.98 29.02
CA GLU A 86 20.47 -3.92 28.10
C GLU A 86 19.39 -3.06 28.78
N PRO A 87 19.80 -2.18 29.71
CA PRO A 87 18.84 -1.35 30.41
C PRO A 87 18.17 -0.38 29.45
N TRP A 88 16.87 -0.16 29.64
CA TRP A 88 16.01 0.64 28.77
C TRP A 88 16.48 2.09 28.67
N ASP A 89 17.23 2.57 29.66
CA ASP A 89 17.76 3.92 29.77
C ASP A 89 19.23 4.04 29.32
N ARG A 90 19.80 2.98 28.73
CA ARG A 90 21.20 2.92 28.27
C ARG A 90 21.60 4.11 27.42
N TYR A 91 20.69 4.63 26.60
CA TYR A 91 20.92 5.75 25.67
C TYR A 91 20.08 6.98 25.98
N LEU A 92 19.33 6.96 27.08
CA LEU A 92 18.48 8.07 27.50
C LEU A 92 19.35 9.32 27.75
N GLY A 93 19.05 10.40 27.02
CA GLY A 93 19.71 11.69 27.16
C GLY A 93 21.20 11.73 26.81
N LYS A 94 21.69 10.81 25.97
CA LYS A 94 23.14 10.68 25.67
C LYS A 94 23.63 11.35 24.40
N TYR A 95 22.74 11.82 23.53
CA TYR A 95 23.11 12.27 22.19
C TYR A 95 22.61 13.66 21.88
N ASP A 96 23.35 14.37 21.04
CA ASP A 96 22.79 15.51 20.32
C ASP A 96 21.75 15.02 19.32
N VAL A 97 20.54 15.58 19.38
CA VAL A 97 19.46 15.21 18.46
C VAL A 97 19.27 16.30 17.43
N ILE A 98 19.41 15.96 16.15
CA ILE A 98 19.00 16.83 15.05
C ILE A 98 17.62 16.40 14.60
N ARG A 99 16.64 17.31 14.66
CA ARG A 99 15.27 17.08 14.23
C ARG A 99 14.92 17.98 13.04
N LEU A 100 14.56 17.35 11.93
CA LEU A 100 14.13 18.03 10.72
C LEU A 100 12.74 17.56 10.30
N VAL A 101 11.86 18.50 9.97
CA VAL A 101 10.58 18.24 9.31
C VAL A 101 10.69 18.82 7.91
N MET A 102 10.83 17.96 6.89
CA MET A 102 11.23 18.41 5.56
C MET A 102 10.20 19.34 4.89
N THR A 103 8.91 19.21 5.23
CA THR A 103 7.85 20.12 4.73
C THR A 103 8.01 21.58 5.19
N ASP A 104 8.80 21.84 6.23
CA ASP A 104 9.11 23.22 6.67
C ASP A 104 10.05 23.93 5.70
N PHE A 105 10.87 23.16 4.98
CA PHE A 105 11.89 23.65 4.05
C PHE A 105 11.45 23.57 2.59
N PHE A 106 10.87 22.44 2.20
CA PHE A 106 10.50 22.15 0.82
C PHE A 106 9.09 22.65 0.51
N LYS A 107 8.99 23.94 0.14
CA LYS A 107 7.75 24.61 -0.25
C LYS A 107 7.82 25.05 -1.71
N ARG A 108 6.74 24.82 -2.47
CA ARG A 108 6.63 25.20 -3.90
C ARG A 108 7.11 26.63 -4.14
N GLY A 109 7.93 26.81 -5.17
CA GLY A 109 8.46 28.10 -5.61
C GLY A 109 9.96 28.33 -5.35
N ASN A 110 10.61 27.53 -4.49
CA ASN A 110 12.07 27.57 -4.29
C ASN A 110 12.74 26.36 -4.94
N SER A 111 13.96 26.51 -5.46
CA SER A 111 14.75 25.36 -5.93
C SER A 111 15.15 24.45 -4.77
N VAL A 112 15.28 23.15 -5.04
CA VAL A 112 15.71 22.16 -4.04
C VAL A 112 17.06 22.51 -3.42
N GLU A 113 18.01 22.98 -4.24
CA GLU A 113 19.32 23.45 -3.78
C GLU A 113 19.21 24.58 -2.76
N ALA A 114 18.36 25.58 -3.03
CA ALA A 114 18.15 26.70 -2.10
C ALA A 114 17.51 26.24 -0.79
N CYS A 115 16.59 25.27 -0.85
CA CYS A 115 15.97 24.66 0.32
C CYS A 115 17.00 23.93 1.20
N ILE A 116 17.85 23.09 0.59
CA ILE A 116 18.93 22.37 1.30
C ILE A 116 19.89 23.38 1.94
N LYS A 117 20.34 24.38 1.19
CA LYS A 117 21.26 25.42 1.69
C LYS A 117 20.67 26.18 2.88
N ARG A 118 19.38 26.52 2.83
CA ARG A 118 18.68 27.19 3.94
C ARG A 118 18.60 26.29 5.17
N MET A 119 18.23 25.02 4.99
CA MET A 119 18.17 24.04 6.06
C MET A 119 19.53 23.87 6.74
N SER A 120 20.58 23.62 5.95
CA SER A 120 21.95 23.46 6.45
C SER A 120 22.41 24.67 7.26
N LYS A 121 22.14 25.90 6.78
CA LYS A 121 22.48 27.13 7.51
C LYS A 121 21.78 27.27 8.86
N LEU A 122 20.52 26.82 8.97
CA LEU A 122 19.81 26.89 10.25
C LEU A 122 20.34 25.88 11.26
N VAL A 123 20.66 24.65 10.82
CA VAL A 123 21.28 23.63 11.67
C VAL A 123 22.69 24.06 12.09
N LEU A 124 23.51 24.53 11.15
CA LEU A 124 24.86 25.06 11.40
C LEU A 124 24.87 26.16 12.45
N ARG A 125 23.91 27.09 12.37
CA ARG A 125 23.81 28.20 13.32
C ARG A 125 23.64 27.70 14.76
N GLU A 126 22.85 26.65 14.97
CA GLU A 126 22.63 26.07 16.30
C GLU A 126 23.82 25.21 16.73
N LEU A 127 24.41 24.45 15.82
CA LEU A 127 25.60 23.66 16.07
C LEU A 127 26.79 24.51 16.53
N ILE A 128 27.10 25.60 15.81
CA ILE A 128 28.19 26.52 16.15
C ILE A 128 27.92 27.21 17.49
N LYS A 129 26.65 27.47 17.83
CA LYS A 129 26.27 28.06 19.11
C LYS A 129 26.48 27.08 20.28
N GLU A 130 26.17 25.81 20.08
CA GLU A 130 26.33 24.74 21.07
C GLU A 130 27.82 24.40 21.29
N TYR A 131 28.62 24.46 20.22
CA TYR A 131 30.04 24.14 20.22
C TYR A 131 30.89 25.32 19.72
N PRO A 132 30.97 26.43 20.48
CA PRO A 132 31.66 27.64 20.05
C PRO A 132 33.19 27.48 19.98
N ASP A 133 33.74 26.53 20.74
CA ASP A 133 35.17 26.32 20.90
C ASP A 133 35.79 25.37 19.87
N VAL A 134 34.98 24.76 18.99
CA VAL A 134 35.45 23.87 17.91
C VAL A 134 36.16 24.68 16.82
N ASP A 135 37.30 24.18 16.33
CA ASP A 135 38.03 24.76 15.20
C ASP A 135 37.43 24.31 13.86
N TYR A 136 36.30 24.92 13.51
CA TYR A 136 35.59 24.63 12.26
C TYR A 136 36.44 24.99 11.04
N PHE A 137 36.69 24.00 10.18
CA PHE A 137 37.39 24.22 8.91
C PHE A 137 36.57 25.10 7.95
N ASP A 138 35.27 24.81 7.81
CA ASP A 138 34.32 25.62 7.03
C ASP A 138 32.98 25.75 7.77
N LYS A 139 32.72 26.95 8.30
CA LYS A 139 31.49 27.30 9.05
C LYS A 139 30.24 27.41 8.17
N GLU A 140 30.35 27.27 6.85
CA GLU A 140 29.23 27.24 5.92
C GLU A 140 28.88 25.82 5.44
N ASP A 141 29.73 24.82 5.75
CA ASP A 141 29.51 23.40 5.41
C ASP A 141 29.04 22.61 6.65
N LEU A 142 27.78 22.17 6.62
CA LEU A 142 27.16 21.39 7.69
C LEU A 142 27.88 20.06 7.93
N ILE A 143 28.22 19.35 6.84
CA ILE A 143 28.77 18.00 6.92
C ILE A 143 30.17 18.08 7.54
N GLN A 144 31.01 19.00 7.04
CA GLN A 144 32.34 19.23 7.58
C GLN A 144 32.29 19.71 9.03
N SER A 145 31.42 20.67 9.36
CA SER A 145 31.28 21.19 10.73
C SER A 145 30.88 20.09 11.73
N MET A 146 30.00 19.16 11.35
CA MET A 146 29.66 18.02 12.18
C MET A 146 30.83 17.03 12.35
N GLN A 147 31.69 16.88 11.33
CA GLN A 147 32.92 16.09 11.43
C GLN A 147 33.91 16.74 12.39
N ASP A 148 34.08 18.06 12.32
CA ASP A 148 34.96 18.81 13.21
C ASP A 148 34.50 18.66 14.68
N CYS A 149 33.20 18.80 14.95
CA CYS A 149 32.63 18.55 16.27
C CYS A 149 32.90 17.13 16.80
N TYR A 150 32.82 16.11 15.92
CA TYR A 150 33.14 14.73 16.30
C TYR A 150 34.64 14.53 16.54
N ALA A 151 35.50 15.09 15.68
CA ALA A 151 36.95 14.93 15.79
C ALA A 151 37.50 15.51 17.10
N GLU A 152 36.98 16.66 17.54
CA GLU A 152 37.46 17.32 18.76
C GLU A 152 36.80 16.81 20.03
N ASN A 153 35.48 16.59 20.00
CA ASN A 153 34.69 16.33 21.21
C ASN A 153 34.13 14.91 21.29
N ASN A 154 34.37 14.06 20.27
CA ASN A 154 33.74 12.75 20.11
C ASN A 154 32.20 12.83 20.11
N THR A 155 31.65 13.97 19.69
CA THR A 155 30.20 14.25 19.67
C THR A 155 29.51 13.37 18.62
N GLN A 156 28.53 12.59 19.06
CA GLN A 156 27.68 11.81 18.17
C GLN A 156 26.23 12.31 18.17
N PHE A 157 25.59 12.21 17.01
CA PHE A 157 24.26 12.72 16.72
C PHE A 157 23.27 11.59 16.46
N VAL A 158 22.06 11.75 16.99
CA VAL A 158 20.86 11.05 16.54
C VAL A 158 20.11 11.97 15.59
N ILE A 159 19.99 11.57 14.32
CA ILE A 159 19.41 12.40 13.25
C ILE A 159 18.02 11.88 12.93
N ILE A 160 17.00 12.72 13.11
CA ILE A 160 15.58 12.36 12.98
C ILE A 160 14.93 13.21 11.91
N ILE A 161 14.53 12.60 10.79
CA ILE A 161 13.95 13.26 9.62
C ILE A 161 12.46 12.88 9.48
N ASP A 162 11.55 13.84 9.63
CA ASP A 162 10.13 13.68 9.29
C ASP A 162 9.88 14.07 7.85
N GLU A 163 8.83 13.48 7.30
CA GLU A 163 8.33 13.78 5.97
C GLU A 163 9.47 13.78 4.94
N TRP A 164 10.43 12.85 5.08
CA TRP A 164 11.65 12.81 4.27
C TRP A 164 11.33 12.74 2.76
N ASP A 165 10.17 12.15 2.43
CA ASP A 165 9.66 11.96 1.08
C ASP A 165 8.89 13.18 0.53
N ALA A 166 8.82 14.29 1.27
CA ALA A 166 8.12 15.51 0.87
C ALA A 166 8.56 16.03 -0.51
N ILE A 167 9.85 15.90 -0.84
CA ILE A 167 10.37 16.31 -2.14
C ILE A 167 9.74 15.51 -3.29
N PHE A 168 9.50 14.20 -3.13
CA PHE A 168 8.89 13.36 -4.17
C PHE A 168 7.40 13.63 -4.32
N ARG A 169 6.79 14.34 -3.37
CA ARG A 169 5.37 14.72 -3.40
C ARG A 169 5.15 16.14 -3.88
N GLU A 170 5.99 17.09 -3.49
CA GLU A 170 5.85 18.51 -3.84
C GLU A 170 6.63 18.91 -5.10
N TYR A 171 7.73 18.23 -5.38
CA TYR A 171 8.64 18.49 -6.51
C TYR A 171 8.64 17.33 -7.50
N LYS A 172 7.44 16.82 -7.81
CA LYS A 172 7.21 15.62 -8.63
C LYS A 172 7.97 15.60 -9.96
N GLU A 173 8.05 16.75 -10.61
CA GLU A 173 8.68 16.91 -11.94
C GLU A 173 10.18 17.30 -11.88
N ASP A 174 10.69 17.73 -10.71
CA ASP A 174 12.08 18.17 -10.56
C ASP A 174 13.00 17.00 -10.23
N LYS A 175 13.26 16.15 -11.24
CA LYS A 175 14.11 14.95 -11.11
C LYS A 175 15.54 15.27 -10.68
N GLU A 176 16.10 16.37 -11.17
CA GLU A 176 17.45 16.79 -10.80
C GLU A 176 17.51 17.28 -9.34
N GLY A 177 16.51 18.05 -8.90
CA GLY A 177 16.38 18.43 -7.49
C GLY A 177 16.21 17.21 -6.58
N GLN A 178 15.35 16.25 -6.95
CA GLN A 178 15.22 14.99 -6.20
C GLN A 178 16.55 14.24 -6.05
N LYS A 179 17.33 14.17 -7.14
CA LYS A 179 18.66 13.57 -7.12
C LYS A 179 19.63 14.33 -6.20
N LEU A 180 19.67 15.66 -6.30
CA LEU A 180 20.50 16.51 -5.44
C LEU A 180 20.20 16.29 -3.94
N TYR A 181 18.92 16.17 -3.59
CA TYR A 181 18.51 15.88 -2.21
C TYR A 181 18.95 14.50 -1.73
N LEU A 182 18.83 13.47 -2.58
CA LEU A 182 19.27 12.12 -2.24
C LEU A 182 20.78 12.03 -2.11
N ASP A 183 21.53 12.73 -2.96
CA ASP A 183 22.99 12.83 -2.87
C ASP A 183 23.39 13.56 -1.59
N PHE A 184 22.72 14.67 -1.23
CA PHE A 184 22.92 15.34 0.05
C PHE A 184 22.69 14.42 1.26
N LEU A 185 21.58 13.67 1.30
CA LEU A 185 21.32 12.73 2.41
C LEU A 185 22.37 11.62 2.48
N ARG A 186 22.86 11.15 1.33
CA ARG A 186 23.94 10.15 1.29
C ARG A 186 25.23 10.73 1.85
N ASP A 187 25.62 11.92 1.42
CA ASP A 187 26.85 12.57 1.86
C ASP A 187 26.78 12.99 3.33
N TRP A 188 25.59 13.31 3.82
CA TRP A 188 25.37 13.72 5.21
C TRP A 188 25.30 12.53 6.19
N LEU A 189 24.87 11.34 5.76
CA LEU A 189 24.60 10.24 6.70
C LEU A 189 25.53 9.04 6.51
N LYS A 190 25.83 8.67 5.27
CA LYS A 190 26.47 7.39 4.96
C LYS A 190 27.92 7.37 5.47
N ASP A 191 28.25 6.31 6.19
CA ASP A 191 29.58 6.03 6.72
C ASP A 191 30.16 7.17 7.59
N LYS A 192 29.30 7.98 8.19
CA LYS A 192 29.70 9.04 9.12
C LYS A 192 29.83 8.52 10.54
N GLU A 193 30.97 8.78 11.17
CA GLU A 193 31.25 8.37 12.56
C GLU A 193 30.48 9.20 13.59
N TYR A 194 30.19 10.45 13.25
CA TYR A 194 29.34 11.32 14.05
C TYR A 194 27.89 10.83 14.12
N ALA A 195 27.42 9.97 13.21
CA ALA A 195 26.04 9.48 13.25
C ALA A 195 25.92 8.28 14.21
N ALA A 196 25.24 8.43 15.35
CA ALA A 196 24.92 7.33 16.25
C ALA A 196 23.69 6.53 15.76
N LEU A 197 22.69 7.24 15.24
CA LEU A 197 21.45 6.71 14.67
C LEU A 197 20.91 7.71 13.65
N ALA A 198 20.40 7.23 12.52
CA ALA A 198 19.58 8.03 11.62
C ALA A 198 18.21 7.37 11.48
N TYR A 199 17.17 8.07 11.93
CA TYR A 199 15.78 7.65 11.80
C TYR A 199 15.07 8.58 10.82
N MET A 200 14.45 8.03 9.79
CA MET A 200 13.59 8.81 8.89
C MET A 200 12.21 8.20 8.80
N THR A 201 11.20 9.05 8.70
CA THR A 201 9.82 8.63 8.48
C THR A 201 9.13 9.47 7.43
N GLY A 202 8.20 8.84 6.72
CA GLY A 202 7.53 9.41 5.55
C GLY A 202 6.34 8.57 5.14
N ILE A 203 5.66 8.97 4.07
CA ILE A 203 4.57 8.19 3.51
C ILE A 203 5.12 7.13 2.56
N LEU A 204 6.00 7.55 1.65
CA LEU A 204 6.55 6.70 0.61
C LEU A 204 7.80 5.94 1.11
N PRO A 205 7.99 4.72 0.63
CA PRO A 205 9.28 4.03 0.72
C PRO A 205 10.37 4.75 -0.07
N ILE A 206 11.63 4.37 0.14
CA ILE A 206 12.83 4.94 -0.46
C ILE A 206 12.77 4.78 -1.98
N LYS A 207 12.90 5.90 -2.69
CA LYS A 207 12.93 5.96 -4.15
C LYS A 207 13.85 4.89 -4.74
N LYS A 208 13.35 4.12 -5.71
CA LYS A 208 14.16 3.19 -6.50
C LYS A 208 14.63 3.85 -7.79
N TYR A 209 15.86 3.56 -8.20
CA TYR A 209 16.37 3.80 -9.54
C TYR A 209 16.65 2.44 -10.18
N GLY A 210 15.74 1.98 -11.03
CA GLY A 210 15.78 0.62 -11.56
C GLY A 210 15.49 -0.40 -10.45
N LYS A 211 16.44 -1.32 -10.19
CA LYS A 211 16.31 -2.35 -9.13
C LYS A 211 16.92 -1.95 -7.78
N HIS A 212 17.54 -0.78 -7.67
CA HIS A 212 18.29 -0.38 -6.47
C HIS A 212 17.65 0.82 -5.77
N SER A 213 17.57 0.77 -4.44
CA SER A 213 17.14 1.90 -3.61
C SER A 213 18.21 3.01 -3.60
N ALA A 214 17.78 4.27 -3.72
CA ALA A 214 18.69 5.42 -3.79
C ALA A 214 19.52 5.64 -2.52
N LEU A 215 18.99 5.20 -1.37
CA LEU A 215 19.62 5.25 -0.05
C LEU A 215 19.76 3.83 0.52
N ASN A 216 20.54 2.99 -0.14
CA ASN A 216 20.70 1.57 0.20
C ASN A 216 21.35 1.26 1.55
N MET A 217 21.79 2.27 2.31
CA MET A 217 22.27 2.12 3.68
C MET A 217 21.14 1.99 4.71
N PHE A 218 19.92 2.37 4.34
CA PHE A 218 18.76 2.31 5.24
C PHE A 218 18.07 0.96 5.20
N ASP A 219 17.77 0.42 6.38
CA ASP A 219 16.79 -0.65 6.54
C ASP A 219 15.38 -0.03 6.46
N GLU A 220 14.58 -0.54 5.52
CA GLU A 220 13.25 -0.01 5.24
C GLU A 220 12.14 -0.85 5.90
N TYR A 221 11.27 -0.16 6.64
CA TYR A 221 10.10 -0.68 7.32
C TYR A 221 8.86 0.01 6.76
N SER A 222 8.29 -0.56 5.71
CA SER A 222 7.08 -0.03 5.07
C SER A 222 5.82 -0.70 5.60
N ILE A 223 4.64 -0.16 5.32
CA ILE A 223 3.37 -0.82 5.67
C ILE A 223 3.21 -2.21 5.03
N ILE A 224 3.89 -2.49 3.91
CA ILE A 224 3.90 -3.81 3.25
C ILE A 224 4.76 -4.80 4.05
N GLN A 225 5.85 -4.32 4.65
CA GLN A 225 6.80 -5.14 5.40
C GLN A 225 7.37 -4.35 6.60
N PRO A 226 6.59 -4.19 7.68
CA PRO A 226 7.02 -3.40 8.83
C PRO A 226 7.89 -4.21 9.80
N MET A 227 7.95 -5.54 9.67
CA MET A 227 8.84 -6.42 10.44
C MET A 227 8.73 -6.14 11.95
N GLN A 228 9.84 -5.93 12.67
CA GLN A 228 9.84 -5.65 14.11
C GLN A 228 9.06 -4.38 14.51
N LEU A 229 8.74 -3.51 13.55
CA LEU A 229 7.96 -2.28 13.76
C LEU A 229 6.47 -2.45 13.48
N ALA A 230 6.01 -3.67 13.14
CA ALA A 230 4.61 -4.00 12.92
C ALA A 230 3.68 -3.50 14.06
N PRO A 231 3.92 -3.81 15.36
CA PRO A 231 3.03 -3.36 16.44
C PRO A 231 3.03 -1.84 16.64
N TYR A 232 4.02 -1.11 16.14
CA TYR A 232 4.16 0.35 16.30
C TYR A 232 3.69 1.14 15.08
N THR A 233 3.26 0.44 14.01
CA THR A 233 2.85 1.08 12.76
C THR A 233 1.54 1.86 12.94
N GLY A 234 0.56 1.29 13.66
CA GLY A 234 -0.74 1.91 13.99
C GLY A 234 -1.22 1.48 15.38
N PHE A 235 -2.52 1.64 15.65
CA PHE A 235 -3.11 1.06 16.87
C PHE A 235 -3.45 -0.40 16.64
N THR A 236 -3.10 -1.27 17.58
CA THR A 236 -3.48 -2.68 17.52
C THR A 236 -4.92 -2.87 17.97
N ARG A 237 -5.49 -4.04 17.66
CA ARG A 237 -6.84 -4.40 18.08
C ARG A 237 -7.02 -4.34 19.59
N GLU A 238 -6.02 -4.79 20.34
CA GLU A 238 -6.01 -4.81 21.80
C GLU A 238 -6.00 -3.40 22.38
N GLU A 239 -5.25 -2.48 21.76
CA GLU A 239 -5.22 -1.07 22.16
C GLU A 239 -6.55 -0.37 21.89
N VAL A 240 -7.16 -0.61 20.73
CA VAL A 240 -8.50 -0.07 20.43
C VAL A 240 -9.56 -0.63 21.37
N TYR A 241 -9.48 -1.93 21.69
CA TYR A 241 -10.34 -2.55 22.70
C TYR A 241 -10.17 -1.89 24.07
N GLY A 242 -8.93 -1.67 24.51
CA GLY A 242 -8.62 -0.96 25.76
C GLY A 242 -9.20 0.46 25.79
N LEU A 243 -9.04 1.22 24.70
CA LEU A 243 -9.63 2.56 24.57
C LEU A 243 -11.16 2.53 24.63
N CYS A 244 -11.80 1.58 23.93
CA CYS A 244 -13.25 1.45 23.96
C CYS A 244 -13.74 1.18 25.39
N LYS A 245 -13.07 0.28 26.12
CA LYS A 245 -13.40 -0.01 27.52
C LYS A 245 -13.25 1.22 28.42
N SER A 246 -12.14 1.95 28.31
CA SER A 246 -11.87 3.14 29.14
C SER A 246 -12.84 4.29 28.88
N TYR A 247 -13.36 4.43 27.66
CA TYR A 247 -14.30 5.48 27.26
C TYR A 247 -15.76 5.02 27.23
N GLY A 248 -16.08 3.81 27.67
CA GLY A 248 -17.46 3.27 27.66
C GLY A 248 -18.06 3.14 26.27
N ARG A 249 -17.24 2.74 25.29
CA ARG A 249 -17.64 2.54 23.88
C ARG A 249 -17.78 1.06 23.56
N LYS A 250 -18.67 0.74 22.60
CA LYS A 250 -18.87 -0.61 22.10
C LYS A 250 -17.79 -0.93 21.06
N PHE A 251 -16.84 -1.78 21.43
CA PHE A 251 -15.68 -2.12 20.60
C PHE A 251 -16.07 -2.63 19.20
N GLU A 252 -17.15 -3.42 19.10
CA GLU A 252 -17.60 -4.01 17.85
C GLU A 252 -17.88 -2.95 16.77
N ASP A 253 -18.42 -1.79 17.16
CA ASP A 253 -18.78 -0.73 16.22
C ASP A 253 -17.50 -0.08 15.63
N TYR A 254 -16.45 0.07 16.44
CA TYR A 254 -15.14 0.59 16.02
C TYR A 254 -14.35 -0.43 15.21
N ASN A 255 -14.41 -1.71 15.61
CA ASN A 255 -13.83 -2.82 14.88
C ASN A 255 -14.49 -2.97 13.49
N GLU A 256 -15.81 -2.84 13.39
CA GLU A 256 -16.52 -2.91 12.11
C GLU A 256 -16.18 -1.74 11.17
N TRP A 257 -15.87 -0.56 11.72
CA TRP A 257 -15.67 0.64 10.93
C TRP A 257 -14.21 0.94 10.56
N TYR A 258 -13.27 0.74 11.48
CA TYR A 258 -11.88 1.19 11.36
C TYR A 258 -10.84 0.07 11.22
N ASP A 259 -11.18 -1.18 11.52
CA ASP A 259 -10.28 -2.33 11.38
C ASP A 259 -10.09 -2.69 9.90
N GLY A 260 -8.86 -2.99 9.48
CA GLY A 260 -8.66 -3.45 8.11
C GLY A 260 -7.22 -3.72 7.71
N TYR A 261 -6.26 -2.98 8.24
CA TYR A 261 -4.87 -3.14 7.84
C TYR A 261 -4.29 -4.40 8.49
N ARG A 262 -3.72 -5.28 7.68
CA ARG A 262 -3.06 -6.50 8.13
C ARG A 262 -1.58 -6.37 7.86
N VAL A 263 -0.76 -6.58 8.88
CA VAL A 263 0.69 -6.57 8.74
C VAL A 263 1.30 -7.71 9.53
N SER A 264 2.48 -8.16 9.12
CA SER A 264 3.23 -9.21 9.80
C SER A 264 4.49 -8.66 10.44
N GLY A 265 4.80 -9.18 11.62
CA GLY A 265 6.02 -8.94 12.37
C GLY A 265 7.24 -9.65 11.78
N ILE A 266 8.29 -9.77 12.59
CA ILE A 266 9.40 -10.68 12.25
C ILE A 266 8.96 -12.13 12.40
N VAL A 267 9.53 -13.00 11.56
CA VAL A 267 9.55 -14.44 11.83
C VAL A 267 10.50 -14.65 13.01
N PRO A 268 10.04 -15.17 14.15
CA PRO A 268 10.93 -15.42 15.27
C PRO A 268 11.96 -16.49 14.89
N PRO A 269 13.20 -16.39 15.39
CA PRO A 269 14.17 -17.46 15.21
C PRO A 269 13.65 -18.72 15.89
N ASP A 270 13.81 -19.87 15.23
CA ASP A 270 13.66 -21.18 15.87
C ASP A 270 14.99 -21.53 16.53
N PRO A 271 15.14 -21.38 17.86
CA PRO A 271 16.44 -21.47 18.51
C PRO A 271 17.10 -22.85 18.37
N ASN A 272 16.28 -23.89 18.16
CA ASN A 272 16.73 -25.28 18.07
C ASN A 272 16.39 -25.93 16.72
N HIS A 273 15.82 -25.17 15.77
CA HIS A 273 15.27 -25.69 14.52
C HIS A 273 14.17 -26.78 14.70
N GLU A 274 13.58 -26.91 15.88
CA GLU A 274 12.60 -27.95 16.21
C GLU A 274 11.35 -27.86 15.32
N ILE A 275 10.79 -26.66 15.16
CA ILE A 275 9.60 -26.44 14.33
C ILE A 275 9.95 -26.71 12.86
N LEU A 276 11.13 -26.28 12.41
CA LEU A 276 11.61 -26.51 11.05
C LEU A 276 11.83 -28.00 10.77
N GLU A 277 12.41 -28.75 11.70
CA GLU A 277 12.67 -30.18 11.56
C GLU A 277 11.37 -30.99 11.57
N GLU A 278 10.42 -30.66 12.45
CA GLU A 278 9.14 -31.36 12.57
C GLU A 278 8.20 -31.07 11.38
N THR A 279 8.15 -29.82 10.94
CA THR A 279 7.12 -29.36 9.98
C THR A 279 7.68 -29.06 8.58
N GLY A 280 8.99 -28.96 8.44
CA GLY A 280 9.65 -28.45 7.23
C GLY A 280 9.49 -26.94 7.02
N LYS A 281 8.98 -26.19 8.01
CA LYS A 281 8.70 -24.75 7.92
C LYS A 281 9.25 -23.97 9.11
N SER A 282 9.75 -22.76 8.87
CA SER A 282 10.12 -21.82 9.94
C SER A 282 8.88 -21.41 10.77
N PRO A 283 9.08 -20.90 12.01
CA PRO A 283 8.01 -20.29 12.78
C PRO A 283 7.25 -19.22 11.98
N GLU A 284 5.96 -19.07 12.26
CA GLU A 284 5.19 -18.01 11.61
C GLU A 284 5.45 -16.65 12.28
N ALA A 285 5.44 -15.60 11.47
CA ALA A 285 5.50 -14.23 11.99
C ALA A 285 4.21 -13.89 12.75
N GLU A 286 4.32 -13.12 13.82
CA GLU A 286 3.16 -12.56 14.49
C GLU A 286 2.37 -11.65 13.54
N LYS A 287 1.04 -11.76 13.53
CA LYS A 287 0.16 -11.00 12.63
C LYS A 287 -0.63 -9.98 13.43
N TYR A 288 -0.63 -8.73 12.95
CA TYR A 288 -1.32 -7.62 13.58
C TYR A 288 -2.45 -7.10 12.72
N ARG A 289 -3.56 -6.76 13.38
CA ARG A 289 -4.65 -5.97 12.81
C ARG A 289 -4.51 -4.55 13.30
N LEU A 290 -4.34 -3.63 12.37
CA LEU A 290 -4.04 -2.23 12.67
C LEU A 290 -5.20 -1.31 12.31
N TYR A 291 -5.28 -0.25 13.10
CA TYR A 291 -6.25 0.83 12.99
C TYR A 291 -5.51 2.15 12.79
N SER A 292 -6.13 3.08 12.05
CA SER A 292 -5.66 4.47 11.95
C SER A 292 -5.75 5.15 13.32
N PRO A 293 -4.62 5.55 13.93
CA PRO A 293 -4.60 6.25 15.21
C PRO A 293 -5.49 7.49 15.24
N LEU A 294 -5.38 8.38 14.23
CA LEU A 294 -6.19 9.61 14.21
C LEU A 294 -7.68 9.31 14.15
N SER A 295 -8.09 8.34 13.34
CA SER A 295 -9.49 8.00 13.15
C SER A 295 -10.08 7.46 14.45
N VAL A 296 -9.38 6.53 15.11
CA VAL A 296 -9.79 5.98 16.41
C VAL A 296 -9.83 7.07 17.48
N VAL A 297 -8.78 7.89 17.60
CA VAL A 297 -8.71 8.98 18.59
C VAL A 297 -9.89 9.94 18.42
N LYS A 298 -10.15 10.41 17.18
CA LYS A 298 -11.28 11.31 16.91
C LYS A 298 -12.61 10.65 17.24
N ALA A 299 -12.82 9.39 16.84
CA ALA A 299 -14.06 8.66 17.07
C ALA A 299 -14.33 8.37 18.57
N ILE A 300 -13.29 8.05 19.34
CA ILE A 300 -13.41 7.78 20.79
C ILE A 300 -13.72 9.08 21.54
N ARG A 301 -12.97 10.16 21.26
CA ARG A 301 -13.14 11.47 21.91
C ARG A 301 -14.50 12.09 21.58
N SER A 302 -14.93 12.07 20.32
CA SER A 302 -16.24 12.60 19.94
C SER A 302 -17.40 11.67 20.32
N GLY A 303 -17.15 10.38 20.43
CA GLY A 303 -18.19 9.35 20.52
C GLY A 303 -18.96 9.12 19.23
N VAL A 304 -18.47 9.67 18.13
CA VAL A 304 -19.11 9.59 16.81
C VAL A 304 -18.21 8.77 15.90
N ILE A 305 -18.71 7.65 15.41
CA ILE A 305 -18.07 6.90 14.33
C ILE A 305 -18.40 7.60 13.02
N SER A 306 -17.36 8.04 12.30
CA SER A 306 -17.48 8.79 11.05
C SER A 306 -16.21 8.62 10.21
N ASN A 307 -16.20 9.23 9.03
CA ASN A 307 -15.02 9.35 8.20
C ASN A 307 -14.17 10.54 8.64
N TYR A 308 -13.12 10.23 9.38
CA TYR A 308 -12.05 11.14 9.79
C TYR A 308 -10.86 11.11 8.83
N TRP A 309 -10.96 10.30 7.78
CA TRP A 309 -10.05 10.31 6.65
C TRP A 309 -10.30 11.49 5.69
N ASN A 310 -11.49 12.09 5.78
CA ASN A 310 -12.01 13.06 4.84
C ASN A 310 -11.45 14.48 5.06
N ASP A 311 -10.50 14.88 4.20
CA ASP A 311 -10.23 16.27 3.84
C ASP A 311 -10.31 16.36 2.30
N THR A 312 -10.83 17.46 1.73
CA THR A 312 -11.13 17.61 0.29
C THR A 312 -9.96 17.26 -0.64
N GLU A 313 -8.73 17.57 -0.22
CA GLU A 313 -7.49 17.22 -0.94
C GLU A 313 -7.26 15.71 -1.09
N THR A 314 -7.81 14.92 -0.18
CA THR A 314 -7.68 13.45 -0.14
C THR A 314 -8.46 12.81 -1.28
N TYR A 315 -9.65 13.35 -1.60
CA TYR A 315 -10.51 12.83 -2.67
C TYR A 315 -9.96 13.13 -4.05
N GLU A 316 -9.52 14.37 -4.28
CA GLU A 316 -8.95 14.79 -5.55
C GLU A 316 -7.67 14.02 -5.84
N ALA A 317 -6.84 13.81 -4.81
CA ALA A 317 -5.63 13.00 -4.92
C ALA A 317 -5.96 11.54 -5.30
N LEU A 318 -6.85 10.85 -4.57
CA LEU A 318 -7.22 9.47 -4.91
C LEU A 318 -7.80 9.37 -6.31
N ARG A 319 -8.76 10.26 -6.62
CA ARG A 319 -9.47 10.29 -7.90
C ARG A 319 -8.51 10.42 -9.08
N GLN A 320 -7.53 11.31 -9.00
CA GLN A 320 -6.54 11.51 -10.06
C GLN A 320 -5.86 10.19 -10.45
N TYR A 321 -5.48 9.36 -9.47
CA TYR A 321 -4.75 8.12 -9.71
C TYR A 321 -5.63 7.01 -10.27
N ILE A 322 -6.85 6.84 -9.72
CA ILE A 322 -7.78 5.81 -10.21
C ILE A 322 -8.39 6.17 -11.57
N ASP A 323 -8.48 7.46 -11.92
CA ASP A 323 -9.03 7.93 -13.20
C ASP A 323 -8.08 7.64 -14.39
N TRP A 324 -6.79 7.44 -14.16
CA TRP A 324 -5.83 7.11 -15.23
C TRP A 324 -6.10 5.76 -15.91
N ASN A 325 -6.80 4.85 -15.24
CA ASN A 325 -7.26 3.57 -15.79
C ASN A 325 -6.19 2.72 -16.51
N PHE A 326 -4.98 2.64 -15.98
CA PHE A 326 -3.97 1.71 -16.49
C PHE A 326 -4.49 0.27 -16.46
N ASP A 327 -4.35 -0.49 -17.54
CA ASP A 327 -4.64 -1.93 -17.63
C ASP A 327 -5.98 -2.40 -17.01
N GLY A 328 -7.03 -1.57 -17.10
CA GLY A 328 -8.36 -1.88 -16.53
C GLY A 328 -8.47 -1.65 -15.01
N LEU A 329 -7.69 -0.70 -14.47
CA LEU A 329 -7.71 -0.33 -13.05
C LEU A 329 -9.10 0.10 -12.55
N LYS A 330 -9.94 0.71 -13.38
CA LYS A 330 -11.29 1.14 -12.96
C LYS A 330 -12.17 -0.06 -12.61
N GLU A 331 -12.08 -1.13 -13.39
CA GLU A 331 -12.80 -2.37 -13.12
C GLU A 331 -12.28 -3.04 -11.84
N ASP A 332 -10.97 -3.07 -11.61
CA ASP A 332 -10.38 -3.55 -10.35
C ASP A 332 -10.84 -2.73 -9.13
N VAL A 333 -10.84 -1.39 -9.26
CA VAL A 333 -11.35 -0.49 -8.21
C VAL A 333 -12.82 -0.80 -7.92
N ALA A 334 -13.62 -1.10 -8.94
CA ALA A 334 -15.01 -1.49 -8.75
C ALA A 334 -15.16 -2.83 -8.02
N ILE A 335 -14.32 -3.82 -8.31
CA ILE A 335 -14.26 -5.09 -7.56
C ILE A 335 -13.87 -4.84 -6.10
N LEU A 336 -12.84 -4.03 -5.86
CA LEU A 336 -12.35 -3.68 -4.52
C LEU A 336 -13.44 -2.97 -3.69
N MET A 337 -14.21 -2.08 -4.31
CA MET A 337 -15.32 -1.36 -3.67
C MET A 337 -16.49 -2.26 -3.26
N ASP A 338 -16.61 -3.43 -3.88
CA ASP A 338 -17.60 -4.43 -3.53
C ASP A 338 -17.09 -5.46 -2.51
N GLY A 339 -15.87 -5.26 -1.99
CA GLY A 339 -15.23 -6.13 -1.01
C GLY A 339 -14.38 -7.25 -1.61
N GLY A 340 -14.18 -7.25 -2.93
CA GLY A 340 -13.28 -8.18 -3.60
C GLY A 340 -11.80 -7.92 -3.29
N ARG A 341 -10.96 -8.83 -3.74
CA ARG A 341 -9.49 -8.78 -3.60
C ARG A 341 -8.83 -8.93 -4.96
N ILE A 342 -7.72 -8.22 -5.18
CA ILE A 342 -7.00 -8.22 -6.45
C ILE A 342 -5.53 -8.59 -6.20
N LYS A 343 -5.00 -9.56 -6.94
CA LYS A 343 -3.56 -9.88 -6.90
C LYS A 343 -2.75 -8.74 -7.50
N VAL A 344 -1.63 -8.41 -6.86
CA VAL A 344 -0.75 -7.32 -7.29
C VAL A 344 0.72 -7.75 -7.21
N ASP A 345 1.52 -7.38 -8.20
CA ASP A 345 2.98 -7.41 -8.11
C ASP A 345 3.49 -6.08 -7.54
N VAL A 346 3.88 -6.08 -6.26
CA VAL A 346 4.41 -4.88 -5.57
C VAL A 346 5.87 -4.56 -5.92
N THR A 347 6.55 -5.41 -6.70
CA THR A 347 7.99 -5.30 -6.93
C THR A 347 8.35 -4.29 -8.00
N THR A 348 7.44 -4.00 -8.94
CA THR A 348 7.66 -3.10 -10.08
C THR A 348 7.65 -1.62 -9.68
N TYR A 349 6.94 -1.29 -8.58
CA TYR A 349 6.75 0.08 -8.13
C TYR A 349 8.07 0.78 -7.81
N GLN A 350 8.24 1.97 -8.40
CA GLN A 350 9.46 2.79 -8.32
C GLN A 350 9.49 3.74 -7.12
N ASN A 351 8.53 3.62 -6.18
CA ASN A 351 8.49 4.39 -4.95
C ASN A 351 8.38 5.91 -5.18
N ASP A 352 7.56 6.35 -6.16
CA ASP A 352 7.22 7.75 -6.39
C ASP A 352 5.74 7.97 -6.76
N MET A 353 5.37 9.22 -7.07
CA MET A 353 3.99 9.63 -7.37
C MET A 353 3.74 9.92 -8.85
N THR A 354 4.67 9.56 -9.74
CA THR A 354 4.63 9.97 -11.17
C THR A 354 5.06 8.90 -12.17
N THR A 355 5.87 7.93 -11.77
CA THR A 355 6.43 6.90 -12.64
C THR A 355 5.64 5.61 -12.49
N PHE A 356 4.60 5.45 -13.30
CA PHE A 356 3.75 4.25 -13.34
C PHE A 356 3.79 3.62 -14.72
N ASN A 357 3.95 2.29 -14.77
CA ASN A 357 3.96 1.50 -16.00
C ASN A 357 2.75 0.57 -16.08
N THR A 358 2.23 0.13 -14.93
CA THR A 358 1.10 -0.80 -14.83
C THR A 358 0.10 -0.34 -13.76
N LYS A 359 -1.08 -0.97 -13.75
CA LYS A 359 -2.03 -0.80 -12.64
C LYS A 359 -1.45 -1.19 -11.27
N ASP A 360 -0.53 -2.16 -11.25
CA ASP A 360 0.10 -2.68 -10.03
C ASP A 360 0.97 -1.62 -9.36
N ASP A 361 1.64 -0.75 -10.14
CA ASP A 361 2.40 0.38 -9.60
C ASP A 361 1.46 1.37 -8.87
N ILE A 362 0.27 1.61 -9.43
CA ILE A 362 -0.74 2.49 -8.83
C ILE A 362 -1.33 1.84 -7.57
N LEU A 363 -1.73 0.57 -7.64
CA LEU A 363 -2.26 -0.17 -6.48
C LEU A 363 -1.22 -0.21 -5.34
N THR A 364 0.05 -0.45 -5.66
CA THR A 364 1.15 -0.45 -4.67
C THR A 364 1.33 0.92 -4.02
N MET A 365 1.31 2.01 -4.81
CA MET A 365 1.30 3.36 -4.24
C MET A 365 0.09 3.57 -3.31
N LEU A 366 -1.11 3.13 -3.70
CA LEU A 366 -2.32 3.27 -2.88
C LEU A 366 -2.23 2.49 -1.55
N ILE A 367 -1.48 1.38 -1.50
CA ILE A 367 -1.15 0.68 -0.24
C ILE A 367 -0.32 1.61 0.68
N HIS A 368 0.75 2.22 0.17
CA HIS A 368 1.61 3.12 0.96
C HIS A 368 0.89 4.39 1.41
N LEU A 369 -0.04 4.91 0.60
CA LEU A 369 -0.90 6.04 0.98
C LEU A 369 -1.96 5.66 2.03
N GLY A 370 -2.17 4.36 2.27
CA GLY A 370 -3.16 3.82 3.21
C GLY A 370 -4.56 3.68 2.63
N TYR A 371 -4.77 3.84 1.33
CA TYR A 371 -6.08 3.60 0.71
C TYR A 371 -6.37 2.11 0.50
N LEU A 372 -5.34 1.27 0.43
CA LEU A 372 -5.49 -0.18 0.32
C LEU A 372 -4.74 -0.88 1.45
N GLY A 373 -5.29 -1.99 1.93
CA GLY A 373 -4.57 -2.99 2.68
C GLY A 373 -3.89 -3.98 1.72
N TYR A 374 -2.83 -4.62 2.19
CA TYR A 374 -2.10 -5.65 1.44
C TYR A 374 -1.95 -6.90 2.29
N ASP A 375 -2.29 -8.04 1.70
CA ASP A 375 -2.12 -9.36 2.30
C ASP A 375 -0.88 -10.01 1.67
N LYS A 376 0.23 -10.01 2.41
CA LYS A 376 1.53 -10.50 1.91
C LYS A 376 1.51 -11.99 1.58
N GLU A 377 0.66 -12.77 2.23
CA GLU A 377 0.59 -14.22 2.03
C GLU A 377 -0.10 -14.57 0.72
N THR A 378 -1.19 -13.88 0.39
CA THR A 378 -1.94 -14.12 -0.85
C THR A 378 -1.44 -13.25 -2.02
N GLY A 379 -0.70 -12.18 -1.71
CA GLY A 379 -0.25 -11.18 -2.69
C GLY A 379 -1.39 -10.29 -3.17
N GLU A 380 -2.40 -10.07 -2.34
CA GLU A 380 -3.64 -9.39 -2.74
C GLU A 380 -3.84 -8.05 -2.02
N VAL A 381 -4.44 -7.10 -2.74
CA VAL A 381 -4.92 -5.84 -2.19
C VAL A 381 -6.42 -5.84 -1.96
N PHE A 382 -6.85 -5.03 -1.00
CA PHE A 382 -8.26 -4.87 -0.62
C PHE A 382 -8.50 -3.48 -0.01
N ILE A 383 -9.74 -3.00 -0.03
CA ILE A 383 -10.10 -1.80 0.74
C ILE A 383 -10.18 -2.20 2.22
N PRO A 384 -9.40 -1.56 3.11
CA PRO A 384 -9.19 -2.08 4.46
C PRO A 384 -10.46 -2.03 5.30
N ASN A 385 -11.20 -0.92 5.25
CA ASN A 385 -12.28 -0.65 6.20
C ASN A 385 -13.38 0.25 5.61
N LYS A 386 -14.47 0.43 6.36
CA LYS A 386 -15.62 1.24 5.90
C LYS A 386 -15.29 2.71 5.71
N GLU A 387 -14.40 3.24 6.55
CA GLU A 387 -13.94 4.62 6.43
C GLU A 387 -13.27 4.88 5.07
N VAL A 388 -12.34 4.03 4.67
CA VAL A 388 -11.65 4.15 3.38
C VAL A 388 -12.58 3.83 2.22
N LEU A 389 -13.50 2.88 2.37
CA LEU A 389 -14.54 2.62 1.36
C LEU A 389 -15.38 3.86 1.04
N GLN A 390 -15.72 4.68 2.05
CA GLN A 390 -16.42 5.94 1.80
C GLN A 390 -15.56 6.92 0.98
N VAL A 391 -14.23 6.88 1.11
CA VAL A 391 -13.33 7.70 0.30
C VAL A 391 -13.38 7.28 -1.16
N PHE A 392 -13.33 5.97 -1.44
CA PHE A 392 -13.53 5.47 -2.81
C PHE A 392 -14.89 5.84 -3.39
N LYS A 393 -15.98 5.71 -2.60
CA LYS A 393 -17.33 6.13 -3.04
C LYS A 393 -17.40 7.62 -3.39
N ALA A 394 -16.74 8.47 -2.62
CA ALA A 394 -16.68 9.90 -2.90
C ALA A 394 -15.83 10.21 -4.15
N SER A 395 -14.72 9.51 -4.35
CA SER A 395 -13.81 9.69 -5.50
C SER A 395 -14.36 9.14 -6.83
N THR A 396 -15.37 8.25 -6.78
CA THR A 396 -15.96 7.58 -7.96
C THR A 396 -17.37 8.07 -8.31
N GLY A 397 -17.77 9.26 -7.86
CA GLY A 397 -19.09 9.83 -8.12
C GLY A 397 -19.33 10.36 -9.55
N SER A 398 -18.35 10.24 -10.46
CA SER A 398 -18.46 10.77 -11.83
C SER A 398 -19.34 9.88 -12.73
N ARG A 399 -19.88 10.45 -13.83
CA ARG A 399 -20.68 9.69 -14.81
C ARG A 399 -19.92 8.52 -15.44
N GLU A 400 -18.61 8.65 -15.58
CA GLU A 400 -17.76 7.62 -16.16
C GLU A 400 -17.74 6.37 -15.27
N TRP A 401 -17.57 6.55 -13.96
CA TRP A 401 -17.62 5.47 -12.99
C TRP A 401 -18.99 4.78 -12.92
N VAL A 402 -20.09 5.51 -13.11
CA VAL A 402 -21.44 4.90 -13.21
C VAL A 402 -21.51 3.90 -14.36
N VAL A 403 -20.84 4.18 -15.49
CA VAL A 403 -20.78 3.26 -16.62
C VAL A 403 -19.96 2.01 -16.26
N THR A 404 -18.80 2.20 -15.62
CA THR A 404 -17.94 1.10 -15.16
C THR A 404 -18.64 0.21 -14.14
N PHE A 405 -19.26 0.77 -13.09
CA PHE A 405 -19.99 -0.03 -12.09
C PHE A 405 -21.13 -0.83 -12.72
N ARG A 406 -21.87 -0.24 -13.67
CA ARG A 406 -22.93 -0.95 -14.40
C ARG A 406 -22.36 -2.07 -15.29
N ALA A 407 -21.20 -1.87 -15.91
CA ALA A 407 -20.54 -2.90 -16.68
C ALA A 407 -20.11 -4.08 -15.80
N LEU A 408 -19.56 -3.81 -14.61
CA LEU A 408 -19.20 -4.85 -13.64
C LEU A 408 -20.44 -5.60 -13.12
N GLU A 409 -21.51 -4.88 -12.77
CA GLU A 409 -22.77 -5.50 -12.34
C GLU A 409 -23.34 -6.43 -13.43
N ASN A 410 -23.33 -5.98 -14.69
CA ASN A 410 -23.74 -6.81 -15.81
C ASN A 410 -22.82 -8.03 -16.00
N SER A 411 -21.51 -7.86 -15.78
CA SER A 411 -20.53 -8.94 -15.85
C SER A 411 -20.78 -10.04 -14.80
N ARG A 412 -21.18 -9.66 -13.58
CA ARG A 412 -21.58 -10.63 -12.53
C ARG A 412 -22.88 -11.33 -12.86
N LYS A 413 -23.90 -10.57 -13.29
CA LYS A 413 -25.17 -11.15 -13.76
C LYS A 413 -24.95 -12.11 -14.92
N LEU A 414 -23.97 -11.83 -15.78
CA LEU A 414 -23.60 -12.70 -16.89
C LEU A 414 -23.02 -14.01 -16.36
N LEU A 415 -22.06 -13.97 -15.42
CA LEU A 415 -21.54 -15.19 -14.78
C LEU A 415 -22.61 -16.01 -14.07
N GLU A 416 -23.48 -15.36 -13.29
CA GLU A 416 -24.58 -16.03 -12.60
C GLU A 416 -25.54 -16.68 -13.60
N ALA A 417 -25.89 -15.97 -14.68
CA ALA A 417 -26.71 -16.52 -15.75
C ALA A 417 -26.02 -17.72 -16.42
N THR A 418 -24.70 -17.67 -16.65
CA THR A 418 -23.93 -18.77 -17.22
C THR A 418 -23.91 -19.98 -16.28
N TRP A 419 -23.67 -19.79 -14.98
CA TRP A 419 -23.73 -20.87 -13.98
C TRP A 419 -25.11 -21.53 -13.91
N ASN A 420 -26.17 -20.72 -14.06
CA ASN A 420 -27.56 -21.17 -14.07
C ASN A 420 -28.03 -21.67 -15.44
N CYS A 421 -27.17 -21.64 -16.46
CA CYS A 421 -27.49 -22.01 -17.84
C CYS A 421 -28.68 -21.21 -18.44
N ASP A 422 -28.84 -19.94 -18.06
CA ASP A 422 -29.86 -19.03 -18.60
C ASP A 422 -29.38 -18.43 -19.94
N GLU A 423 -29.55 -19.21 -21.01
CA GLU A 423 -29.13 -18.87 -22.38
C GLU A 423 -29.62 -17.49 -22.83
N LYS A 424 -30.89 -17.18 -22.54
CA LYS A 424 -31.50 -15.92 -22.95
C LYS A 424 -30.86 -14.74 -22.23
N LYS A 425 -30.61 -14.88 -20.92
CA LYS A 425 -29.99 -13.80 -20.15
C LYS A 425 -28.52 -13.62 -20.50
N VAL A 426 -27.80 -14.72 -20.78
CA VAL A 426 -26.41 -14.69 -21.27
C VAL A 426 -26.32 -13.93 -22.59
N ALA A 427 -27.18 -14.25 -23.57
CA ALA A 427 -27.23 -13.53 -24.84
C ALA A 427 -27.53 -12.03 -24.66
N GLU A 428 -28.54 -11.67 -23.87
CA GLU A 428 -28.92 -10.27 -23.58
C GLU A 428 -27.76 -9.46 -22.96
N LEU A 429 -27.05 -10.05 -21.99
CA LEU A 429 -25.97 -9.35 -21.28
C LEU A 429 -24.69 -9.23 -22.12
N ILE A 430 -24.39 -10.23 -22.95
CA ILE A 430 -23.30 -10.16 -23.92
C ILE A 430 -23.59 -9.08 -24.97
N GLU A 431 -24.81 -9.03 -25.48
CA GLU A 431 -25.26 -8.00 -26.42
C GLU A 431 -25.09 -6.60 -25.83
N ALA A 432 -25.60 -6.39 -24.60
CA ALA A 432 -25.44 -5.12 -23.89
C ALA A 432 -23.98 -4.73 -23.63
N ALA A 433 -23.07 -5.69 -23.50
CA ALA A 433 -21.63 -5.44 -23.37
C ALA A 433 -20.99 -5.09 -24.73
N HIS A 434 -21.35 -5.82 -25.79
CA HIS A 434 -20.85 -5.62 -27.15
C HIS A 434 -21.36 -4.31 -27.78
N ASP A 435 -22.55 -3.84 -27.43
CA ASP A 435 -23.08 -2.55 -27.86
C ASP A 435 -22.25 -1.36 -27.37
N LYS A 436 -21.63 -1.50 -26.19
CA LYS A 436 -20.76 -0.48 -25.60
C LYS A 436 -19.33 -0.53 -26.12
N ALA A 437 -18.91 -1.62 -26.76
CA ALA A 437 -17.59 -1.75 -27.36
C ALA A 437 -17.47 -0.89 -28.63
N GLY A 438 -16.33 -0.20 -28.79
CA GLY A 438 -16.12 0.74 -29.90
C GLY A 438 -16.18 0.08 -31.29
N ASN A 439 -16.72 0.80 -32.28
CA ASN A 439 -16.93 0.28 -33.64
C ASN A 439 -15.64 -0.05 -34.42
N ARG A 440 -14.45 0.31 -33.93
CA ARG A 440 -13.15 -0.04 -34.57
C ARG A 440 -12.75 -1.50 -34.37
N THR A 441 -13.38 -2.20 -33.41
CA THR A 441 -13.23 -3.63 -33.11
C THR A 441 -14.32 -4.49 -33.75
N TYR A 442 -15.05 -3.98 -34.74
CA TYR A 442 -16.25 -4.63 -35.27
C TYR A 442 -15.98 -5.84 -36.21
N ASN A 443 -14.73 -6.04 -36.68
CA ASN A 443 -14.47 -6.80 -37.90
C ASN A 443 -13.68 -8.12 -37.78
N SER A 444 -13.29 -8.61 -36.60
CA SER A 444 -12.55 -9.89 -36.46
C SER A 444 -13.04 -10.77 -35.31
N GLU A 445 -12.78 -12.08 -35.42
CA GLU A 445 -13.06 -13.09 -34.37
C GLU A 445 -12.33 -12.74 -33.05
N GLU A 446 -11.12 -12.21 -33.15
CA GLU A 446 -10.33 -11.72 -32.00
C GLU A 446 -11.03 -10.58 -31.25
N ALA A 447 -11.78 -9.74 -31.98
CA ALA A 447 -12.46 -8.60 -31.40
C ALA A 447 -13.78 -8.97 -30.69
N LEU A 448 -14.46 -10.03 -31.17
CA LEU A 448 -15.56 -10.64 -30.42
C LEU A 448 -15.01 -11.36 -29.18
N SER A 449 -13.98 -12.18 -29.31
CA SER A 449 -13.31 -12.83 -28.18
C SER A 449 -12.88 -11.82 -27.12
N TYR A 450 -12.34 -10.67 -27.54
CA TYR A 450 -12.04 -9.55 -26.64
C TYR A 450 -13.29 -8.96 -25.96
N SER A 451 -14.37 -8.74 -26.71
CA SER A 451 -15.64 -8.22 -26.17
C SER A 451 -16.28 -9.18 -25.16
N ILE A 452 -16.21 -10.50 -25.41
CA ILE A 452 -16.66 -11.53 -24.47
C ILE A 452 -15.79 -11.56 -23.22
N ARG A 453 -14.46 -11.44 -23.34
CA ARG A 453 -13.58 -11.33 -22.16
C ARG A 453 -13.89 -10.10 -21.31
N LEU A 454 -14.20 -8.96 -21.93
CA LEU A 454 -14.64 -7.77 -21.21
C LEU A 454 -16.02 -7.97 -20.56
N ALA A 455 -16.96 -8.64 -21.24
CA ALA A 455 -18.27 -8.95 -20.68
C ALA A 455 -18.14 -9.86 -19.45
N TYR A 456 -17.24 -10.84 -19.49
CA TYR A 456 -16.92 -11.74 -18.38
C TYR A 456 -15.81 -11.21 -17.47
N TYR A 457 -15.57 -9.90 -17.38
CA TYR A 457 -14.48 -9.35 -16.56
C TYR A 457 -14.47 -9.86 -15.10
N SER A 458 -15.65 -9.96 -14.48
CA SER A 458 -15.81 -10.48 -13.10
C SER A 458 -15.37 -11.93 -12.94
N ALA A 459 -15.14 -12.66 -14.03
CA ALA A 459 -14.76 -14.06 -13.99
C ALA A 459 -13.35 -14.23 -13.42
N GLN A 460 -12.51 -13.20 -13.49
CA GLN A 460 -11.15 -13.25 -12.96
C GLN A 460 -11.10 -13.53 -11.45
N GLU A 461 -12.17 -13.19 -10.72
CA GLU A 461 -12.34 -13.50 -9.30
C GLU A 461 -12.38 -15.02 -9.06
N TYR A 462 -13.05 -15.78 -9.93
CA TYR A 462 -13.31 -17.20 -9.74
C TYR A 462 -12.48 -18.10 -10.67
N TYR A 463 -11.87 -17.54 -11.72
CA TYR A 463 -11.33 -18.29 -12.84
C TYR A 463 -9.93 -17.84 -13.27
N THR A 464 -9.16 -18.78 -13.77
CA THR A 464 -8.02 -18.54 -14.68
C THR A 464 -8.55 -18.65 -16.11
N VAL A 465 -8.41 -17.58 -16.89
CA VAL A 465 -8.91 -17.50 -18.28
C VAL A 465 -7.80 -17.87 -19.24
N ILE A 466 -8.08 -18.84 -20.11
CA ILE A 466 -7.15 -19.31 -21.16
C ILE A 466 -7.81 -19.03 -22.52
N PRO A 467 -7.37 -18.00 -23.26
CA PRO A 467 -7.81 -17.79 -24.63
C PRO A 467 -7.12 -18.77 -25.59
N GLU A 468 -7.81 -19.15 -26.67
CA GLU A 468 -7.27 -20.01 -27.74
C GLU A 468 -6.63 -21.30 -27.17
N LEU A 469 -7.35 -22.00 -26.29
CA LEU A 469 -6.83 -23.22 -25.67
C LEU A 469 -6.69 -24.31 -26.72
N ASP A 470 -5.46 -24.80 -26.93
CA ASP A 470 -5.21 -25.98 -27.76
C ASP A 470 -5.78 -27.25 -27.11
N THR A 471 -6.74 -27.85 -27.79
CA THR A 471 -7.43 -29.09 -27.38
C THR A 471 -6.87 -30.33 -28.08
N GLY A 472 -5.90 -30.18 -28.97
CA GLY A 472 -5.31 -31.23 -29.81
C GLY A 472 -6.08 -31.51 -31.10
N LYS A 473 -7.38 -31.17 -31.17
CA LYS A 473 -8.23 -31.29 -32.37
C LYS A 473 -8.74 -29.93 -32.87
N GLY A 474 -8.22 -28.85 -32.30
CA GLY A 474 -8.57 -27.47 -32.60
C GLY A 474 -8.30 -26.57 -31.41
N TYR A 475 -8.70 -25.30 -31.54
CA TYR A 475 -8.59 -24.30 -30.49
C TYR A 475 -9.99 -23.94 -30.00
N ALA A 476 -10.18 -23.97 -28.69
CA ALA A 476 -11.37 -23.43 -28.05
C ALA A 476 -11.16 -21.93 -27.76
N ASP A 477 -12.12 -21.09 -28.13
CA ASP A 477 -11.92 -19.64 -28.11
C ASP A 477 -11.59 -19.09 -26.71
N LEU A 478 -12.37 -19.48 -25.70
CA LEU A 478 -12.15 -19.09 -24.30
C LEU A 478 -12.47 -20.23 -23.35
N VAL A 479 -11.54 -20.51 -22.44
CA VAL A 479 -11.74 -21.49 -21.36
C VAL A 479 -11.50 -20.83 -20.00
N TYR A 480 -12.45 -21.01 -19.09
CA TYR A 480 -12.40 -20.51 -17.72
C TYR A 480 -12.20 -21.71 -16.79
N ILE A 481 -10.99 -21.82 -16.23
CA ILE A 481 -10.62 -22.87 -15.27
C ILE A 481 -10.87 -22.37 -13.86
N PRO A 482 -11.72 -23.01 -13.06
CA PRO A 482 -12.09 -22.52 -11.74
C PRO A 482 -10.90 -22.56 -10.78
N LYS A 483 -10.69 -21.47 -10.06
CA LYS A 483 -9.74 -21.36 -8.93
C LYS A 483 -10.36 -21.86 -7.62
N VAL A 484 -11.69 -21.88 -7.56
CA VAL A 484 -12.49 -22.31 -6.41
C VAL A 484 -13.19 -23.64 -6.72
N PRO A 485 -13.17 -24.64 -5.83
CA PRO A 485 -13.64 -26.01 -6.14
C PRO A 485 -15.11 -26.11 -6.57
N ASP A 486 -15.95 -25.21 -6.09
CA ASP A 486 -17.42 -25.23 -6.18
C ASP A 486 -17.97 -24.50 -7.42
N LYS A 487 -17.10 -24.02 -8.32
CA LYS A 487 -17.50 -23.37 -9.58
C LYS A 487 -17.26 -24.29 -10.79
N PRO A 488 -18.17 -24.33 -11.78
CA PRO A 488 -18.00 -25.14 -12.98
C PRO A 488 -16.89 -24.57 -13.86
N ALA A 489 -16.12 -25.42 -14.53
CA ALA A 489 -15.32 -24.98 -15.68
C ALA A 489 -16.26 -24.48 -16.79
N ILE A 490 -15.83 -23.47 -17.54
CA ILE A 490 -16.63 -22.91 -18.63
C ILE A 490 -15.81 -22.96 -19.91
N LEU A 491 -16.34 -23.60 -20.95
CA LEU A 491 -15.77 -23.61 -22.28
C LEU A 491 -16.70 -22.82 -23.21
N ILE A 492 -16.17 -21.77 -23.82
CA ILE A 492 -16.93 -20.89 -24.70
C ILE A 492 -16.41 -21.02 -26.13
N GLU A 493 -17.33 -21.26 -27.07
CA GLU A 493 -17.08 -21.26 -28.51
C GLU A 493 -17.93 -20.16 -29.18
N LEU A 494 -17.32 -19.40 -30.08
CA LEU A 494 -17.87 -18.26 -30.76
C LEU A 494 -18.13 -18.58 -32.23
N LYS A 495 -19.24 -18.10 -32.77
CA LYS A 495 -19.56 -18.19 -34.20
C LYS A 495 -20.07 -16.86 -34.76
N TYR A 496 -19.76 -16.62 -36.02
CA TYR A 496 -20.25 -15.47 -36.79
C TYR A 496 -21.20 -15.96 -37.88
N ASN A 497 -22.30 -15.22 -38.13
CA ASN A 497 -23.23 -15.45 -39.25
C ASN A 497 -23.71 -16.91 -39.38
N LYS A 498 -23.75 -17.65 -38.28
CA LYS A 498 -24.30 -19.01 -38.21
C LYS A 498 -25.37 -19.01 -37.12
N ASP A 499 -25.46 -20.08 -36.35
CA ASP A 499 -26.27 -20.17 -35.15
C ASP A 499 -25.41 -20.65 -33.95
N ALA A 500 -25.92 -20.43 -32.74
CA ALA A 500 -25.25 -20.84 -31.51
C ALA A 500 -25.18 -22.39 -31.38
N VAL A 501 -26.10 -23.11 -32.03
CA VAL A 501 -26.11 -24.58 -32.09
C VAL A 501 -24.88 -25.11 -32.84
N THR A 502 -24.43 -24.42 -33.89
CA THR A 502 -23.23 -24.76 -34.64
C THR A 502 -21.98 -24.61 -33.77
N ALA A 503 -21.96 -23.63 -32.86
CA ALA A 503 -20.86 -23.46 -31.91
C ALA A 503 -20.77 -24.68 -30.97
N ILE A 504 -21.90 -25.08 -30.37
CA ILE A 504 -21.98 -26.28 -29.53
C ILE A 504 -21.63 -27.55 -30.32
N THR A 505 -22.13 -27.70 -31.54
CA THR A 505 -21.82 -28.84 -32.41
C THR A 505 -20.31 -28.95 -32.63
N GLN A 506 -19.62 -27.83 -32.86
CA GLN A 506 -18.17 -27.84 -33.04
C GLN A 506 -17.43 -28.30 -31.78
N ILE A 507 -17.88 -27.88 -30.59
CA ILE A 507 -17.30 -28.32 -29.31
C ILE A 507 -17.31 -29.86 -29.21
N HIS A 508 -18.44 -30.47 -29.56
CA HIS A 508 -18.61 -31.93 -29.55
C HIS A 508 -17.81 -32.63 -30.65
N GLU A 509 -17.90 -32.16 -31.91
CA GLU A 509 -17.19 -32.78 -33.04
C GLU A 509 -15.68 -32.80 -32.85
N ARG A 510 -15.14 -31.73 -32.24
CA ARG A 510 -13.70 -31.61 -31.95
C ARG A 510 -13.32 -32.16 -30.59
N ASN A 511 -14.28 -32.64 -29.81
CA ASN A 511 -14.10 -33.22 -28.47
C ASN A 511 -13.27 -32.35 -27.52
N TYR A 512 -13.53 -31.03 -27.52
CA TYR A 512 -12.82 -30.10 -26.64
C TYR A 512 -12.88 -30.46 -25.14
N PRO A 513 -14.00 -31.00 -24.59
CA PRO A 513 -14.07 -31.41 -23.19
C PRO A 513 -13.04 -32.46 -22.77
N GLU A 514 -12.45 -33.21 -23.70
CA GLU A 514 -11.43 -34.22 -23.38
C GLU A 514 -10.17 -33.60 -22.78
N ARG A 515 -9.81 -32.37 -23.17
CA ARG A 515 -8.68 -31.65 -22.58
C ARG A 515 -8.94 -31.17 -21.15
N LEU A 516 -10.20 -31.22 -20.71
CA LEU A 516 -10.68 -30.81 -19.40
C LEU A 516 -11.23 -32.01 -18.61
N GLU A 517 -10.64 -33.20 -18.76
CA GLU A 517 -11.17 -34.45 -18.18
C GLU A 517 -11.47 -34.37 -16.68
N HIS A 518 -10.66 -33.66 -15.92
CA HIS A 518 -10.82 -33.49 -14.47
C HIS A 518 -12.01 -32.61 -14.07
N TYR A 519 -12.63 -31.92 -15.04
CA TYR A 519 -13.77 -31.04 -14.83
C TYR A 519 -15.05 -31.54 -15.49
N LYS A 520 -15.05 -32.72 -16.14
CA LYS A 520 -16.21 -33.22 -16.91
C LYS A 520 -17.51 -33.22 -16.09
N ASP A 521 -17.45 -33.64 -14.84
CA ASP A 521 -18.62 -33.70 -13.95
C ASP A 521 -19.16 -32.31 -13.54
N ASN A 522 -18.43 -31.23 -13.85
CA ASN A 522 -18.77 -29.85 -13.53
C ASN A 522 -18.28 -28.88 -14.63
N LEU A 523 -18.62 -29.17 -15.90
CA LEU A 523 -18.23 -28.38 -17.06
C LEU A 523 -19.48 -27.83 -17.79
N ILE A 524 -19.45 -26.54 -18.08
CA ILE A 524 -20.47 -25.83 -18.87
C ILE A 524 -19.88 -25.50 -20.25
N LEU A 525 -20.60 -25.89 -21.29
CA LEU A 525 -20.31 -25.61 -22.69
C LEU A 525 -21.21 -24.46 -23.15
N VAL A 526 -20.63 -23.41 -23.70
CA VAL A 526 -21.35 -22.20 -24.09
C VAL A 526 -21.07 -21.92 -25.56
N GLY A 527 -22.10 -22.02 -26.39
CA GLY A 527 -22.07 -21.58 -27.78
C GLY A 527 -22.65 -20.18 -27.89
N ILE A 528 -21.88 -19.22 -28.41
CA ILE A 528 -22.36 -17.85 -28.66
C ILE A 528 -22.28 -17.57 -30.15
N ASN A 529 -23.35 -17.01 -30.70
CA ASN A 529 -23.39 -16.57 -32.08
C ASN A 529 -23.86 -15.13 -32.18
N TYR A 530 -23.34 -14.42 -33.19
CA TYR A 530 -23.83 -13.10 -33.58
C TYR A 530 -23.80 -12.91 -35.09
N ASP A 531 -24.68 -12.06 -35.60
CA ASP A 531 -24.80 -11.75 -37.02
C ASP A 531 -24.19 -10.38 -37.36
N ARG A 532 -23.12 -10.40 -38.17
CA ARG A 532 -22.40 -9.21 -38.66
C ARG A 532 -23.00 -8.64 -39.95
N THR A 533 -23.82 -9.41 -40.66
CA THR A 533 -24.38 -9.04 -41.97
C THR A 533 -25.56 -8.08 -41.85
N ILE A 534 -26.15 -8.02 -40.66
CA ILE A 534 -27.23 -7.11 -40.33
C ILE A 534 -26.71 -5.68 -40.38
N LYS A 535 -27.43 -4.81 -41.09
CA LYS A 535 -27.08 -3.38 -41.19
C LYS A 535 -27.31 -2.69 -39.85
N ASN A 536 -26.49 -1.67 -39.56
CA ASN A 536 -26.60 -0.82 -38.36
C ASN A 536 -27.94 -0.10 -38.18
N GLU A 537 -28.77 -0.08 -39.21
CA GLU A 537 -30.13 0.49 -39.21
C GLU A 537 -31.20 -0.53 -38.77
N SER A 538 -30.86 -1.82 -38.67
CA SER A 538 -31.77 -2.88 -38.25
C SER A 538 -31.86 -2.96 -36.72
N PRO A 539 -33.05 -3.20 -36.15
CA PRO A 539 -33.20 -3.50 -34.71
C PRO A 539 -32.52 -4.81 -34.29
N GLU A 540 -32.11 -5.66 -35.24
CA GLU A 540 -31.35 -6.90 -34.98
C GLU A 540 -29.82 -6.68 -35.10
N PHE A 541 -29.36 -5.44 -35.30
CA PHE A 541 -27.93 -5.14 -35.38
C PHE A 541 -27.23 -5.49 -34.07
N LYS A 542 -26.12 -6.24 -34.14
CA LYS A 542 -25.38 -6.79 -32.99
C LYS A 542 -26.20 -7.78 -32.13
N HIS A 543 -27.26 -8.38 -32.66
CA HIS A 543 -28.03 -9.36 -31.90
C HIS A 543 -27.19 -10.62 -31.57
N HIS A 544 -27.24 -11.08 -30.32
CA HIS A 544 -26.58 -12.31 -29.87
C HIS A 544 -27.58 -13.43 -29.60
N SER A 545 -27.14 -14.66 -29.86
CA SER A 545 -27.82 -15.90 -29.48
C SER A 545 -26.85 -16.77 -28.69
N CYS A 546 -27.38 -17.55 -27.76
CA CYS A 546 -26.59 -18.42 -26.90
C CYS A 546 -27.28 -19.78 -26.75
N VAL A 547 -26.48 -20.85 -26.69
CA VAL A 547 -26.89 -22.20 -26.30
C VAL A 547 -25.91 -22.67 -25.23
N ILE A 548 -26.42 -23.27 -24.14
CA ILE A 548 -25.63 -23.72 -23.00
C ILE A 548 -25.96 -25.17 -22.68
N GLU A 549 -24.93 -26.00 -22.60
CA GLU A 549 -25.02 -27.41 -22.22
C GLU A 549 -24.11 -27.71 -21.02
N LYS A 550 -24.48 -28.71 -20.22
CA LYS A 550 -23.56 -29.33 -19.26
C LYS A 550 -22.94 -30.56 -19.92
N ALA A 551 -21.62 -30.68 -19.81
CA ALA A 551 -20.85 -31.74 -20.47
C ALA A 551 -21.12 -33.13 -19.87
#